data_AF-A0A7X7RDY4-F1
#
_entry.id   AF-A0A7X7RDY4-F1
#
_cell.length_a   1.000
_cell.length_b   1.000
_cell.length_c   1.000
_cell.angle_alpha   90.00
_cell.angle_beta   90.00
_cell.angle_gamma   90.00
#
_symmetry.space_group_name_H-M   'P 1'
#
loop_
_entity.id
_entity.type
_entity.pdbx_description
1 polymer ?
#
loop_
_entity_poly.entity_id
_entity_poly.type
_entity_poly.pdbx_seq_one_letter_code
_entity_poly.pdbx_strand_id
1 'polypeptide(L)' 'QETVSDQVFPGDMIILASDGLLDMDAQEEGQWLSRVIGQAVVNNPQNMAEYLLDKVISISNGKIKDDITVMVAQVGEVA' A
#
# COMPACT_ATOMS: atom_id res chain seq x y z
N GLN A 1 14.01 19.54 1.32
CA GLN A 1 13.64 18.27 0.66
C GLN A 1 14.91 17.45 0.59
N GLU A 2 14.92 16.30 1.27
CA GLU A 2 15.96 15.31 1.05
C GLU A 2 15.51 14.39 -0.09
N THR A 3 16.44 14.00 -0.94
CA THR A 3 16.17 13.04 -2.01
C THR A 3 16.48 11.64 -1.48
N VAL A 4 15.50 10.74 -1.60
CA VAL A 4 15.71 9.30 -1.41
C VAL A 4 15.86 8.67 -2.78
N SER A 5 16.79 7.74 -2.92
CA SER A 5 17.02 7.00 -4.15
C SER A 5 17.20 5.54 -3.82
N ASP A 6 16.53 4.68 -4.57
CA ASP A 6 16.59 3.24 -4.40
C ASP A 6 16.63 2.56 -5.76
N GLN A 7 17.17 1.35 -5.81
CA GLN A 7 17.26 0.57 -7.05
C GLN A 7 16.06 -0.38 -7.15
N VAL A 8 15.36 -0.35 -8.28
CA VAL A 8 14.21 -1.21 -8.56
C VAL A 8 14.49 -2.16 -9.73
N PHE A 9 13.86 -3.32 -9.71
CA PHE A 9 14.02 -4.39 -10.69
C PHE A 9 12.67 -4.80 -11.31
N PRO A 10 12.68 -5.41 -12.51
CA PRO A 10 11.46 -5.93 -13.11
C PRO A 10 10.71 -6.87 -12.17
N GLY A 11 9.41 -6.68 -12.05
CA GLY A 11 8.54 -7.41 -11.13
C GLY A 11 8.30 -6.70 -9.80
N ASP A 12 9.13 -5.74 -9.40
CA ASP A 12 8.93 -4.96 -8.17
C ASP A 12 7.62 -4.17 -8.23
N MET A 13 6.91 -4.13 -7.10
CA MET A 13 5.72 -3.30 -6.92
C MET A 13 6.05 -2.08 -6.06
N ILE A 14 5.80 -0.90 -6.62
CA ILE A 14 5.88 0.38 -5.92
C ILE A 14 4.47 0.75 -5.48
N ILE A 15 4.27 0.82 -4.17
CA ILE A 15 3.00 1.20 -3.53
C ILE A 15 3.17 2.60 -2.96
N LEU A 16 2.27 3.51 -3.35
CA LEU A 16 2.19 4.87 -2.83
C LEU A 16 0.83 5.05 -2.17
N ALA A 17 0.80 5.74 -1.04
CA ALA A 17 -0.42 5.95 -0.26
C ALA A 17 -0.43 7.33 0.38
N SER A 18 -1.63 7.90 0.57
CA SER A 18 -1.84 9.04 1.46
C SER A 18 -1.77 8.61 2.93
N ASP A 19 -1.56 9.59 3.81
CA ASP A 19 -1.65 9.46 5.27
C ASP A 19 -3.00 8.90 5.73
N GLY A 20 -4.08 9.21 5.02
CA GLY A 20 -5.39 8.59 5.23
C GLY A 20 -5.38 7.06 5.18
N LEU A 21 -4.45 6.41 4.47
CA LEU A 21 -4.28 4.94 4.55
C LEU A 21 -3.53 4.54 5.83
N LEU A 22 -2.48 5.28 6.19
CA LEU A 22 -1.53 4.92 7.25
C LEU A 22 -2.14 5.08 8.64
N ASP A 23 -2.94 6.12 8.85
CA ASP A 23 -3.52 6.52 10.14
C ASP A 23 -4.74 5.68 10.56
N MET A 24 -4.99 4.58 9.85
CA MET A 24 -6.16 3.73 10.08
C MET A 24 -5.98 2.76 11.25
N ASP A 25 -4.73 2.44 11.61
CA ASP A 25 -4.41 1.70 12.82
C ASP A 25 -3.73 2.62 13.85
N ALA A 26 -4.52 3.06 14.84
CA ALA A 26 -4.05 3.93 15.91
C ALA A 26 -3.08 3.23 16.88
N GLN A 27 -2.90 1.91 16.80
CA GLN A 27 -2.02 1.17 17.71
C GLN A 27 -0.66 0.82 17.11
N GLU A 28 -0.56 0.70 15.78
CA GLU A 28 0.63 0.17 15.12
C GLU A 28 1.34 1.12 14.15
N GLU A 29 0.95 2.41 14.06
CA GLU A 29 1.64 3.47 13.27
C GLU A 29 2.24 2.97 11.93
N GLY A 30 1.43 2.27 11.13
CA GLY A 30 1.84 1.75 9.81
C GLY A 30 2.55 0.37 9.79
N GLN A 31 2.89 -0.25 10.93
CA GLN A 31 3.46 -1.62 10.96
C GLN A 31 2.47 -2.66 10.41
N TRP A 32 1.16 -2.42 10.58
CA TRP A 32 0.10 -3.24 10.01
C TRP A 32 0.22 -3.36 8.48
N LEU A 33 0.67 -2.29 7.80
CA LEU A 33 0.75 -2.24 6.34
C LEU A 33 1.83 -3.21 5.84
N SER A 34 3.01 -3.22 6.46
CA SER A 34 4.09 -4.16 6.11
C SER A 34 3.65 -5.61 6.31
N ARG A 35 2.89 -5.89 7.38
CA ARG A 35 2.33 -7.22 7.65
C ARG A 35 1.29 -7.63 6.60
N VAL A 36 0.40 -6.73 6.21
CA VAL A 36 -0.64 -6.98 5.21
C VAL A 36 -0.01 -7.23 3.84
N ILE A 37 0.97 -6.43 3.43
CA ILE A 37 1.71 -6.63 2.17
C ILE A 37 2.44 -7.98 2.19
N GLY A 38 3.09 -8.34 3.29
CA GLY A 38 3.79 -9.63 3.42
C GLY A 38 2.89 -10.86 3.38
N GLN A 39 1.58 -10.71 3.62
CA GLN A 39 0.59 -11.78 3.53
C GLN A 39 -0.21 -11.75 2.21
N ALA A 40 -0.01 -10.73 1.38
CA ALA A 40 -0.76 -10.57 0.15
C ALA A 40 -0.34 -11.62 -0.87
N VAL A 41 -1.30 -12.41 -1.36
CA VAL A 41 -1.12 -13.32 -2.50
C VAL A 41 -1.71 -12.64 -3.72
N VAL A 42 -1.07 -11.54 -4.15
CA VAL A 42 -1.56 -10.68 -5.21
C VAL A 42 -0.45 -10.37 -6.21
N ASN A 43 -0.74 -10.60 -7.48
CA ASN A 43 0.26 -10.63 -8.55
C ASN A 43 0.04 -9.48 -9.56
N ASN A 44 -0.98 -8.65 -9.32
CA ASN A 44 -1.40 -7.58 -10.22
C ASN A 44 -1.53 -6.26 -9.43
N PRO A 45 -1.00 -5.13 -9.96
CA PRO A 45 -1.06 -3.83 -9.27
C PRO A 45 -2.46 -3.37 -8.87
N GLN A 46 -3.45 -3.55 -9.74
CA GLN A 46 -4.83 -3.12 -9.48
C GLN A 46 -5.42 -3.93 -8.32
N ASN A 47 -5.25 -5.26 -8.35
CA ASN A 47 -5.72 -6.13 -7.28
C ASN A 47 -5.00 -5.82 -5.95
N MET A 48 -3.75 -5.37 -5.98
CA MET A 48 -3.01 -4.98 -4.78
C MET A 48 -3.62 -3.70 -4.18
N ALA A 49 -3.94 -2.71 -5.01
CA ALA A 49 -4.60 -1.49 -4.56
C ALA A 49 -5.97 -1.80 -3.90
N GLU A 50 -6.77 -2.65 -4.54
CA GLU A 50 -8.07 -3.09 -4.03
C GLU A 50 -7.93 -3.87 -2.72
N TYR A 51 -6.99 -4.81 -2.66
CA TYR A 51 -6.70 -5.58 -1.45
C TYR A 51 -6.34 -4.69 -0.25
N LEU A 52 -5.49 -3.67 -0.47
CA LEU A 52 -5.11 -2.74 0.58
C LEU A 52 -6.30 -1.90 1.07
N LEU A 53 -7.15 -1.44 0.15
CA LEU A 53 -8.35 -0.67 0.48
C LEU A 53 -9.34 -1.51 1.30
N ASP A 54 -9.60 -2.76 0.90
CA ASP A 54 -10.48 -3.68 1.62
C ASP A 54 -9.97 -3.98 3.03
N LYS A 55 -8.65 -4.13 3.18
CA LYS A 55 -8.04 -4.34 4.51
C LYS A 55 -8.21 -3.14 5.41
N VAL A 56 -8.05 -1.93 4.89
CA VAL A 56 -8.30 -0.72 5.67
C VAL A 56 -9.75 -0.60 6.11
N ILE A 57 -10.70 -0.87 5.22
CA ILE A 57 -12.14 -0.85 5.57
C ILE A 57 -12.43 -1.87 6.68
N SER A 58 -11.83 -3.06 6.59
CA SER A 58 -11.98 -4.11 7.60
C SER A 58 -11.37 -3.72 8.95
N ILE A 59 -10.17 -3.12 8.99
CA ILE A 59 -9.47 -2.75 10.22
C ILE A 59 -10.14 -1.55 10.90
N SER A 60 -10.61 -0.59 10.10
CA SER A 60 -11.31 0.60 10.59
C SER A 60 -12.73 0.31 11.09
N ASN A 61 -13.21 -0.94 11.02
CA ASN A 61 -14.61 -1.32 11.24
C ASN A 61 -15.59 -0.43 10.45
N GLY A 62 -15.21 -0.05 9.22
CA GLY A 62 -15.98 0.84 8.34
C GLY A 62 -15.98 2.33 8.74
N LYS A 63 -15.18 2.74 9.72
CA LYS A 63 -15.07 4.15 10.15
C LYS A 63 -13.82 4.80 9.55
N ILE A 64 -13.94 5.20 8.29
CA ILE A 64 -12.92 5.96 7.58
C ILE A 64 -12.94 7.42 8.09
N LYS A 65 -11.81 7.89 8.60
CA LYS A 65 -11.67 9.25 9.17
C LYS A 65 -11.21 10.30 8.16
N ASP A 66 -10.55 9.89 7.07
CA ASP A 66 -9.93 10.75 6.08
C ASP A 66 -9.93 10.10 4.69
N ASP A 67 -9.66 10.87 3.65
CA ASP A 67 -9.61 10.38 2.27
C ASP A 67 -8.46 9.40 2.06
N ILE A 68 -8.79 8.19 1.61
CA ILE A 68 -7.81 7.13 1.33
C ILE A 68 -7.48 7.15 -0.16
N THR A 69 -6.21 7.34 -0.49
CA THR A 69 -5.69 7.21 -1.85
C THR A 69 -4.55 6.19 -1.87
N VAL A 70 -4.61 5.23 -2.79
CA VAL A 70 -3.57 4.23 -3.03
C VAL A 70 -3.26 4.17 -4.52
N MET A 71 -1.98 4.15 -4.87
CA MET A 71 -1.50 3.90 -6.22
C MET A 71 -0.48 2.77 -6.18
N VAL A 72 -0.62 1.81 -7.09
CA VAL A 72 0.31 0.69 -7.23
C VAL A 72 0.81 0.64 -8.66
N ALA A 73 2.13 0.59 -8.82
CA ALA A 73 2.78 0.42 -10.10
C ALA A 73 3.70 -0.81 -10.03
N GLN A 74 3.77 -1.58 -11.12
CA GLN A 74 4.76 -2.64 -11.25
C GLN A 74 5.82 -2.23 -12.25
N VAL A 75 7.07 -2.47 -11.91
CA VAL A 75 8.22 -2.25 -12.79
C VAL A 75 8.21 -3.32 -13.87
N GLY A 76 8.06 -2.91 -15.12
CA GLY A 76 8.13 -3.79 -16.29
C GLY A 76 9.56 -4.12 -16.70
N GLU A 77 9.70 -5.10 -17.58
CA GLU A 77 10.96 -5.32 -18.29
C GLU A 77 11.22 -4.17 -19.27
N VAL A 78 12.48 -3.74 -19.35
CA VAL A 78 12.92 -2.83 -20.42
C VAL A 78 13.27 -3.72 -21.62
N ALA A 79 12.49 -3.59 -22.68
CA ALA A 79 12.69 -4.30 -23.95
C ALA A 79 13.92 -3.79 -24.72
#